data_AF-X1QTB6-F1
#
_entry.id   AF-X1QTB6-F1
#
_cell.length_a   1.000
_cell.length_b   1.000
_cell.length_c   1.000
_cell.angle_alpha   90.00
_cell.angle_beta   90.00
_cell.angle_gamma   90.00
#
_symmetry.space_group_name_H-M   'P 1'
#
loop_
_entity.id
_entity.type
_entity.pdbx_description
1 polymer ?
#
loop_
_entity_poly.entity_id
_entity_poly.type
_entity_poly.pdbx_seq_one_letter_code
_entity_poly.pdbx_strand_id
1 'polypeptide(L)'
;MSKNIKKYVFKSKPKEITYIDGEPLKLSKDFSFFHNKIKFRKELTRLQNLFKDFAKIALQASGIRDSYLKEEYSENFLLVIFTTSQIIRQADLILEPHKNLELSPGCFYLESNSESMFLLAKDMEGLSFGVDTMEEIFSQTFEIYFEQKNFDDYLKIRPFKLLNCSK
;
A
#
# COMPACT_ATOMS: atom_id res chain seq x y z
N MET A 1 -22.16 -7.42 13.79
CA MET A 1 -21.82 -6.14 13.11
C MET A 1 -20.32 -6.14 12.85
N SER A 2 -19.90 -6.08 11.59
CA SER A 2 -18.48 -5.98 11.22
C SER A 2 -17.88 -4.70 11.83
N LYS A 3 -16.84 -4.85 12.65
CA LYS A 3 -16.11 -3.72 13.25
C LYS A 3 -15.04 -3.29 12.26
N ASN A 4 -15.40 -2.42 11.32
CA ASN A 4 -14.40 -1.81 10.44
C ASN A 4 -13.42 -0.96 11.27
N ILE A 5 -12.14 -0.97 10.88
CA ILE A 5 -11.12 -0.12 11.50
C ILE A 5 -11.51 1.34 11.32
N LYS A 6 -11.69 2.05 12.44
CA LYS A 6 -11.94 3.49 12.41
C LYS A 6 -10.66 4.29 12.33
N LYS A 7 -9.61 3.87 13.05
CA LYS A 7 -8.30 4.51 13.04
C LYS A 7 -7.23 3.43 13.23
N TYR A 8 -6.11 3.61 12.55
CA TYR A 8 -4.89 2.81 12.76
C TYR A 8 -4.10 3.40 13.92
N VAL A 9 -3.49 2.53 14.72
CA VAL A 9 -2.58 2.90 15.81
C VAL A 9 -1.16 2.65 15.32
N PHE A 10 -0.35 3.70 15.26
CA PHE A 10 1.03 3.59 14.78
C PHE A 10 2.01 3.60 15.96
N LYS A 11 3.05 2.76 15.90
CA LYS A 11 4.15 2.75 16.87
C LYS A 11 4.78 4.14 17.03
N SER A 12 4.98 4.85 15.92
CA SER A 12 5.34 6.27 15.89
C SER A 12 4.23 7.06 15.21
N LYS A 13 3.86 8.19 15.81
CA LYS A 13 2.80 9.04 15.24
C LYS A 13 3.24 9.53 13.85
N PRO A 14 2.46 9.29 12.79
CA PRO A 14 2.79 9.82 11.47
C PRO A 14 2.73 11.34 11.48
N LYS A 15 3.56 11.97 10.66
CA LYS A 15 3.54 13.43 10.45
C LYS A 15 2.15 13.91 10.07
N GLU A 16 1.50 13.22 9.14
CA GLU A 16 0.12 13.47 8.75
C GLU A 16 -0.60 12.17 8.41
N ILE A 17 -1.86 12.05 8.86
CA ILE A 17 -2.78 11.04 8.40
C ILE A 17 -4.20 11.61 8.32
N THR A 18 -4.83 11.42 7.16
CA THR A 18 -6.20 11.84 6.90
C THR A 18 -7.00 10.64 6.45
N TYR A 19 -8.11 10.38 7.13
CA TYR A 19 -9.05 9.33 6.73
C TYR A 19 -10.08 9.90 5.77
N ILE A 20 -10.37 9.17 4.70
CA ILE A 20 -11.29 9.59 3.66
C ILE A 20 -12.61 8.82 3.84
N ASP A 21 -13.72 9.51 3.63
CA ASP A 21 -15.04 8.87 3.54
C ASP A 21 -15.18 8.22 2.16
N GLY A 22 -15.46 6.92 2.13
CA GLY A 22 -15.56 6.16 0.89
C GLY A 22 -15.57 4.65 1.12
N GLU A 23 -15.72 3.90 0.04
CA GLU A 23 -15.65 2.44 0.08
C GLU A 23 -14.22 1.97 0.44
N PRO A 24 -14.09 0.96 1.32
CA PRO A 24 -12.79 0.41 1.67
C PRO A 24 -12.18 -0.39 0.52
N LEU A 25 -10.86 -0.54 0.55
CA LEU A 25 -10.18 -1.51 -0.30
C LEU A 25 -10.55 -2.93 0.18
N LYS A 26 -11.29 -3.66 -0.64
CA LYS A 26 -11.70 -5.05 -0.36
C LYS A 26 -10.65 -5.98 -0.92
N LEU A 27 -9.90 -6.62 -0.03
CA LEU A 27 -8.82 -7.52 -0.43
C LEU A 27 -9.40 -8.77 -1.07
N SER A 28 -8.75 -9.22 -2.15
CA SER A 28 -9.05 -10.47 -2.82
C SER A 28 -7.76 -11.24 -3.09
N LYS A 29 -7.90 -12.52 -3.45
CA LYS A 29 -6.79 -13.39 -3.86
C LYS A 29 -6.08 -12.93 -5.14
N ASP A 30 -6.69 -12.02 -5.90
CA ASP A 30 -6.16 -11.54 -7.19
C ASP A 30 -5.24 -10.30 -7.04
N PHE A 31 -5.07 -9.83 -5.79
CA PHE A 31 -4.15 -8.75 -5.49
C PHE A 31 -2.70 -9.18 -5.66
N SER A 32 -1.82 -8.21 -5.92
CA SER A 32 -0.38 -8.37 -5.98
C SER A 32 0.32 -7.06 -5.66
N PHE A 33 1.59 -7.12 -5.30
CA PHE A 33 2.44 -5.95 -5.20
C PHE A 33 3.09 -5.67 -6.55
N PHE A 34 2.94 -4.46 -7.05
CA PHE A 34 3.58 -3.99 -8.27
C PHE A 34 4.62 -2.93 -7.94
N HIS A 35 5.77 -2.97 -8.58
CA HIS A 35 6.87 -2.05 -8.29
C HIS A 35 7.57 -1.53 -9.55
N ASN A 36 8.16 -0.35 -9.51
CA ASN A 36 8.91 0.20 -10.65
C ASN A 36 10.41 -0.12 -10.66
N LYS A 37 11.01 -0.61 -9.55
CA LYS A 37 12.43 -1.04 -9.53
C LYS A 37 12.60 -2.43 -8.93
N ILE A 38 13.40 -3.28 -9.59
CA ILE A 38 13.58 -4.69 -9.20
C ILE A 38 14.21 -4.87 -7.81
N LYS A 39 15.03 -3.91 -7.37
CA LYS A 39 15.69 -3.92 -6.06
C LYS A 39 14.70 -3.97 -4.89
N PHE A 40 13.43 -3.61 -5.10
CA PHE A 40 12.39 -3.59 -4.06
C PHE A 40 11.85 -4.97 -3.70
N ARG A 41 12.07 -6.00 -4.54
CA ARG A 41 11.50 -7.33 -4.30
C ARG A 41 11.84 -7.89 -2.91
N LYS A 42 13.04 -7.57 -2.38
CA LYS A 42 13.46 -7.98 -1.04
C LYS A 42 12.59 -7.34 0.05
N GLU A 43 12.34 -6.04 -0.02
CA GLU A 43 11.47 -5.32 0.92
C GLU A 43 10.04 -5.88 0.90
N LEU A 44 9.52 -6.19 -0.29
CA LEU A 44 8.17 -6.72 -0.48
C LEU A 44 8.00 -8.16 0.01
N THR A 45 9.10 -8.91 0.15
CA THR A 45 9.06 -10.31 0.63
C THR A 45 8.42 -10.39 2.02
N ARG A 46 8.68 -9.40 2.89
CA ARG A 46 8.07 -9.32 4.24
C ARG A 46 6.55 -9.21 4.16
N LEU A 47 6.05 -8.31 3.31
CA LEU A 47 4.62 -8.15 3.08
C LEU A 47 3.99 -9.41 2.46
N GLN A 48 4.65 -10.04 1.49
CA GLN A 48 4.17 -11.30 0.90
C GLN A 48 4.06 -12.42 1.94
N ASN A 49 5.05 -12.54 2.83
CA ASN A 49 5.03 -13.53 3.91
C ASN A 49 3.90 -13.23 4.91
N LEU A 50 3.66 -11.97 5.27
CA LEU A 50 2.54 -11.58 6.13
C LEU A 50 1.20 -12.09 5.57
N PHE A 51 0.93 -11.88 4.28
CA PHE A 51 -0.29 -12.39 3.65
C PHE A 51 -0.35 -13.91 3.57
N LYS A 52 0.79 -14.57 3.34
CA LYS A 52 0.87 -16.03 3.35
C LYS A 52 0.58 -16.60 4.73
N ASP A 53 1.07 -15.98 5.79
CA ASP A 53 0.95 -16.47 7.15
C ASP A 53 -0.47 -16.26 7.68
N PHE A 54 -1.02 -15.06 7.49
CA PHE A 54 -2.34 -14.68 7.99
C PHE A 54 -3.48 -15.12 7.06
N ALA A 55 -3.44 -14.76 5.78
CA ALA A 55 -4.55 -15.01 4.85
C ALA A 55 -4.41 -16.31 4.05
N LYS A 56 -3.27 -17.02 4.17
CA LYS A 56 -2.92 -18.17 3.30
C LYS A 56 -2.92 -17.81 1.80
N ILE A 57 -2.67 -16.53 1.49
CA ILE A 57 -2.59 -16.01 0.11
C ILE A 57 -1.13 -15.82 -0.27
N ALA A 58 -0.68 -16.51 -1.31
CA ALA A 58 0.65 -16.34 -1.88
C ALA A 58 0.67 -15.17 -2.87
N LEU A 59 0.76 -13.94 -2.36
CA LEU A 59 0.84 -12.74 -3.20
C LEU A 59 2.14 -12.70 -3.99
N GLN A 60 2.08 -12.15 -5.21
CA GLN A 60 3.25 -11.92 -6.05
C GLN A 60 3.79 -10.48 -5.91
N ALA A 61 5.07 -10.31 -6.23
CA ALA A 61 5.74 -9.02 -6.37
C ALA A 61 6.29 -8.88 -7.79
N SER A 62 5.63 -8.07 -8.62
CA SER A 62 5.88 -7.97 -10.06
C SER A 62 6.30 -6.57 -10.48
N GLY A 63 7.12 -6.47 -11.52
CA GLY A 63 7.43 -5.17 -12.13
C GLY A 63 6.20 -4.59 -12.83
N ILE A 64 6.00 -3.27 -12.72
CA ILE A 64 5.05 -2.54 -13.56
C ILE A 64 5.60 -2.53 -14.99
N ARG A 65 4.75 -2.79 -15.98
CA ARG A 65 5.18 -2.72 -17.39
C ARG A 65 5.33 -1.26 -17.79
N ASP A 66 6.36 -0.96 -18.57
CA ASP A 66 6.63 0.40 -19.07
C ASP A 66 5.43 1.00 -19.82
N SER A 67 4.63 0.16 -20.49
CA SER A 67 3.41 0.59 -21.18
C SER A 67 2.26 1.05 -20.27
N TYR A 68 2.36 0.83 -18.96
CA TYR A 68 1.32 1.18 -17.98
C TYR A 68 1.70 2.39 -17.11
N LEU A 69 2.97 2.79 -17.15
CA LEU A 69 3.56 3.78 -16.27
C LEU A 69 4.52 4.67 -17.05
N LYS A 70 4.16 5.96 -17.19
CA LYS A 70 5.02 6.98 -17.79
C LYS A 70 6.35 7.06 -17.07
N GLU A 71 7.40 7.27 -17.85
CA GLU A 71 8.78 7.35 -17.37
C GLU A 71 8.96 8.45 -16.31
N GLU A 72 8.27 9.59 -16.47
CA GLU A 72 8.29 10.71 -15.52
C GLU A 72 7.99 10.29 -14.08
N TYR A 73 7.06 9.35 -13.87
CA TYR A 73 6.75 8.84 -12.53
C TYR A 73 7.86 7.94 -11.98
N SER A 74 8.50 7.17 -12.85
CA SER A 74 9.58 6.26 -12.48
C SER A 74 10.93 6.94 -12.22
N GLU A 75 11.09 8.16 -12.72
CA GLU A 75 12.23 9.04 -12.42
C GLU A 75 12.03 9.81 -11.12
N ASN A 76 10.79 10.26 -10.88
CA ASN A 76 10.49 11.08 -9.72
C ASN A 76 10.35 10.28 -8.41
N PHE A 77 9.85 9.04 -8.51
CA PHE A 77 9.51 8.23 -7.34
C PHE A 77 10.01 6.78 -7.43
N LEU A 78 10.29 6.24 -6.25
CA LEU A 78 10.22 4.81 -5.98
C LEU A 78 8.77 4.45 -5.66
N LEU A 79 8.23 3.44 -6.35
CA LEU A 79 6.80 3.15 -6.39
C LEU A 79 6.52 1.71 -5.98
N VAL A 80 5.52 1.53 -5.10
CA VAL A 80 4.85 0.25 -4.86
C VAL A 80 3.34 0.47 -4.97
N ILE A 81 2.65 -0.33 -5.77
CA ILE A 81 1.19 -0.31 -5.91
C ILE A 81 0.66 -1.69 -5.57
N PHE A 82 -0.18 -1.77 -4.54
CA PHE A 82 -0.89 -2.96 -4.12
C PHE A 82 -2.31 -2.93 -4.69
N THR A 83 -2.55 -3.73 -5.72
CA THR A 83 -3.82 -3.78 -6.45
C THR A 83 -3.93 -5.06 -7.28
N THR A 84 -4.94 -5.17 -8.15
CA THR A 84 -5.13 -6.31 -9.05
C THR A 84 -4.44 -6.10 -10.41
N SER A 85 -4.24 -7.18 -11.16
CA SER A 85 -3.69 -7.14 -12.52
C SER A 85 -4.55 -6.36 -13.54
N GLN A 86 -5.82 -6.09 -13.22
CA GLN A 86 -6.70 -5.28 -14.08
C GLN A 86 -6.46 -3.79 -13.85
N ILE A 87 -6.46 -3.36 -12.58
CA ILE A 87 -6.29 -1.96 -12.19
C ILE A 87 -4.88 -1.46 -12.51
N ILE A 88 -3.83 -2.28 -12.34
CA ILE A 88 -2.45 -1.85 -12.61
C ILE A 88 -2.20 -1.46 -14.07
N ARG A 89 -3.05 -1.87 -15.03
CA ARG A 89 -2.95 -1.45 -16.43
C ARG A 89 -3.19 0.05 -16.61
N GLN A 90 -3.76 0.69 -15.59
CA GLN A 90 -4.05 2.11 -15.52
C GLN A 90 -3.15 2.80 -14.46
N ALA A 91 -1.94 2.30 -14.21
CA ALA A 91 -1.06 2.85 -13.17
C ALA A 91 -0.81 4.35 -13.33
N ASP A 92 -0.75 4.86 -14.56
CA ASP A 92 -0.71 6.31 -14.82
C ASP A 92 -1.89 7.09 -14.23
N LEU A 93 -3.11 6.57 -14.35
CA LEU A 93 -4.29 7.24 -13.79
C LEU A 93 -4.29 7.23 -12.26
N ILE A 94 -3.65 6.24 -11.65
CA ILE A 94 -3.46 6.17 -10.19
C ILE A 94 -2.50 7.28 -9.73
N LEU A 95 -1.46 7.58 -10.52
CA LEU A 95 -0.39 8.51 -10.13
C LEU A 95 -0.58 9.95 -10.65
N GLU A 96 -1.40 10.16 -11.69
CA GLU A 96 -1.63 11.49 -12.28
C GLU A 96 -2.05 12.57 -11.25
N PRO A 97 -2.89 12.28 -10.24
CA PRO A 97 -3.21 13.26 -9.20
C PRO A 97 -2.02 13.67 -8.33
N HIS A 98 -0.93 12.89 -8.32
CA HIS A 98 0.24 13.04 -7.46
C HIS A 98 1.48 13.46 -8.22
N LYS A 99 1.37 13.79 -9.52
CA LYS A 99 2.51 14.16 -10.36
C LYS A 99 3.33 15.34 -9.83
N ASN A 100 2.69 16.25 -9.11
CA ASN A 100 3.31 17.44 -8.51
C ASN A 100 3.66 17.25 -7.03
N LEU A 101 3.59 16.02 -6.50
CA LEU A 101 3.93 15.75 -5.10
C LEU A 101 5.44 15.85 -4.90
N GLU A 102 5.87 16.75 -4.02
CA GLU A 102 7.27 16.86 -3.63
C GLU A 102 7.54 16.07 -2.35
N LEU A 103 8.42 15.07 -2.44
CA LEU A 103 8.87 14.27 -1.30
C LEU A 103 10.33 14.53 -1.01
N SER A 104 10.61 14.88 0.25
CA SER A 104 11.97 14.97 0.77
C SER A 104 12.61 13.58 0.90
N PRO A 105 13.95 13.47 0.85
CA PRO A 105 14.67 12.25 1.19
C PRO A 105 14.25 11.68 2.56
N GLY A 106 14.14 10.36 2.67
CA GLY A 106 13.66 9.66 3.86
C GLY A 106 12.15 9.76 4.14
N CYS A 107 11.39 10.50 3.32
CA CYS A 107 9.94 10.61 3.44
C CYS A 107 9.20 9.74 2.43
N PHE A 108 7.98 9.36 2.78
CA PHE A 108 7.06 8.63 1.91
C PHE A 108 5.64 9.15 2.01
N TYR A 109 4.89 8.92 0.94
CA TYR A 109 3.45 9.12 0.86
C TYR A 109 2.77 7.79 0.60
N LEU A 110 1.77 7.45 1.41
CA LEU A 110 0.98 6.24 1.30
C LEU A 110 -0.50 6.63 1.22
N GLU A 111 -1.20 6.10 0.24
CA GLU A 111 -2.63 6.33 0.08
C GLU A 111 -3.35 5.03 -0.24
N SER A 112 -4.56 4.88 0.28
CA SER A 112 -5.46 3.79 -0.05
C SER A 112 -6.85 4.31 -0.37
N ASN A 113 -7.43 3.75 -1.43
CA ASN A 113 -8.80 3.96 -1.87
C ASN A 113 -9.48 2.60 -2.12
N SER A 114 -10.65 2.57 -2.75
CA SER A 114 -11.41 1.34 -3.00
C SER A 114 -10.76 0.37 -4.00
N GLU A 115 -9.78 0.83 -4.79
CA GLU A 115 -9.19 0.07 -5.90
C GLU A 115 -7.72 -0.31 -5.67
N SER A 116 -6.99 0.50 -4.91
CA SER A 116 -5.57 0.29 -4.67
C SER A 116 -5.09 0.88 -3.35
N MET A 117 -3.91 0.42 -2.95
CA MET A 117 -3.04 1.14 -2.03
C MET A 117 -1.72 1.39 -2.75
N PHE A 118 -1.16 2.60 -2.69
CA PHE A 118 0.12 2.89 -3.30
C PHE A 118 1.02 3.70 -2.38
N LEU A 119 2.31 3.42 -2.50
CA LEU A 119 3.42 4.01 -1.77
C LEU A 119 4.35 4.72 -2.75
N LEU A 120 4.61 5.99 -2.49
CA LEU A 120 5.54 6.84 -3.20
C LEU A 120 6.66 7.24 -2.23
N ALA A 121 7.92 7.14 -2.66
CA ALA A 121 9.07 7.61 -1.88
C ALA A 121 10.13 8.21 -2.80
N LYS A 122 10.96 9.12 -2.27
CA LYS A 122 12.07 9.71 -3.04
C LYS A 122 13.28 8.77 -3.12
N ASP A 123 13.52 8.01 -2.07
CA ASP A 123 14.68 7.16 -1.91
C ASP A 123 14.34 5.84 -1.19
N MET A 124 15.34 4.96 -1.06
CA MET A 124 15.17 3.65 -0.44
C MET A 124 14.85 3.74 1.05
N GLU A 125 15.31 4.79 1.74
CA GLU A 125 15.02 5.00 3.16
C GLU A 125 13.54 5.27 3.36
N GLY A 126 12.97 6.22 2.61
CA GLY A 126 11.53 6.49 2.61
C GLY A 126 10.72 5.28 2.16
N LEU A 127 11.18 4.55 1.15
CA LEU A 127 10.49 3.34 0.68
C LEU A 127 10.44 2.25 1.75
N SER A 128 11.56 1.94 2.38
CA SER A 128 11.62 0.89 3.41
C SER A 128 10.75 1.27 4.61
N PHE A 129 10.80 2.53 5.03
CA PHE A 129 9.93 3.03 6.10
C PHE A 129 8.43 3.00 5.73
N GLY A 130 8.11 3.28 4.46
CA GLY A 130 6.76 3.13 3.94
C GLY A 130 6.27 1.69 3.90
N VAL A 131 7.15 0.74 3.54
CA VAL A 131 6.85 -0.70 3.57
C VAL A 131 6.60 -1.18 5.01
N ASP A 132 7.41 -0.74 5.98
CA ASP A 132 7.17 -1.02 7.40
C ASP A 132 5.80 -0.49 7.86
N THR A 133 5.42 0.70 7.39
CA THR A 133 4.10 1.29 7.69
C THR A 133 2.96 0.50 7.04
N MET A 134 3.13 0.01 5.80
CA MET A 134 2.17 -0.89 5.16
C MET A 134 2.01 -2.19 5.97
N GLU A 135 3.12 -2.77 6.46
CA GLU A 135 3.11 -3.97 7.30
C GLU A 135 2.29 -3.77 8.58
N GLU A 136 2.46 -2.64 9.25
CA GLU A 136 1.70 -2.28 10.46
C GLU A 136 0.20 -2.13 10.18
N ILE A 137 -0.17 -1.52 9.04
CA ILE A 137 -1.57 -1.38 8.60
C ILE A 137 -2.19 -2.74 8.27
N PHE A 138 -1.48 -3.60 7.53
CA PHE A 138 -1.96 -4.94 7.21
C PHE A 138 -2.11 -5.80 8.45
N SER A 139 -1.14 -5.76 9.37
CA SER A 139 -1.17 -6.52 10.62
C SER A 139 -2.41 -6.18 11.45
N GLN A 140 -2.67 -4.88 11.67
CA GLN A 140 -3.88 -4.43 12.36
C GLN A 140 -5.16 -4.83 11.63
N THR A 141 -5.16 -4.78 10.29
CA THR A 141 -6.30 -5.22 9.46
C THR A 141 -6.58 -6.70 9.63
N PHE A 142 -5.54 -7.54 9.68
CA PHE A 142 -5.69 -8.98 9.88
C PHE A 142 -6.13 -9.30 11.32
N GLU A 143 -5.50 -8.70 12.33
CA GLU A 143 -5.85 -8.90 13.75
C GLU A 143 -7.34 -8.63 14.00
N ILE A 144 -7.83 -7.46 13.58
CA ILE A 144 -9.23 -7.06 13.77
C ILE A 144 -10.21 -7.97 13.02
N TYR A 145 -9.80 -8.52 11.88
CA TYR A 145 -10.59 -9.48 11.15
C TYR A 145 -10.67 -10.84 11.85
N PHE A 146 -9.54 -11.36 12.35
CA PHE A 146 -9.50 -12.62 13.10
C PHE A 146 -10.29 -12.54 14.41
N GLU A 147 -10.22 -11.41 15.12
CA GLU A 147 -11.02 -11.18 16.33
C GLU A 147 -12.53 -11.24 16.07
N GLN A 148 -12.97 -10.82 14.88
CA GLN A 148 -14.39 -10.81 14.54
C GLN A 148 -14.95 -12.18 14.22
N LYS A 149 -14.11 -13.20 13.98
CA LYS A 149 -14.50 -14.58 13.58
C LYS A 149 -15.49 -14.64 12.40
N ASN A 150 -15.63 -13.55 11.64
CA ASN A 150 -16.50 -13.45 10.47
C ASN A 150 -15.68 -13.72 9.23
N PHE A 151 -15.40 -15.00 8.97
CA PHE A 151 -14.55 -15.45 7.88
C PHE A 151 -15.17 -15.28 6.47
N ASP A 152 -16.46 -14.91 6.41
CA ASP A 152 -17.20 -14.68 5.16
C ASP A 152 -17.13 -13.21 4.69
N ASP A 153 -16.63 -12.30 5.52
CA ASP A 153 -16.51 -10.88 5.18
C ASP A 153 -15.14 -10.61 4.51
N TYR A 154 -15.09 -9.78 3.47
CA TYR A 154 -13.79 -9.42 2.89
C TYR A 154 -12.93 -8.64 3.91
N LEU A 155 -11.63 -8.91 3.93
CA LEU A 155 -10.64 -8.05 4.58
C LEU A 155 -10.72 -6.65 3.96
N LYS A 156 -10.95 -5.63 4.79
CA LYS A 156 -11.23 -4.25 4.36
C LYS A 156 -10.20 -3.29 4.93
N ILE A 157 -9.52 -2.55 4.07
CA ILE A 157 -8.63 -1.45 4.47
C ILE A 157 -9.40 -0.14 4.34
N ARG A 158 -9.40 0.66 5.40
CA ARG A 158 -10.07 1.96 5.39
C ARG A 158 -9.34 2.91 4.43
N PRO A 159 -10.03 3.75 3.64
CA PRO A 159 -9.37 4.75 2.82
C PRO A 159 -8.64 5.81 3.66
N PHE A 160 -7.42 6.16 3.25
CA PHE A 160 -6.60 7.14 3.93
C PHE A 160 -5.54 7.75 3.01
N LYS A 161 -4.97 8.86 3.47
CA LYS A 161 -3.72 9.46 2.99
C LYS A 161 -2.79 9.61 4.17
N LEU A 162 -1.52 9.26 4.01
CA LEU A 162 -0.52 9.26 5.07
C LEU A 162 0.80 9.78 4.49
N LEU A 163 1.35 10.81 5.13
CA LEU A 163 2.68 11.34 4.85
C LEU A 163 3.54 11.16 6.10
N ASN A 164 4.71 10.58 5.96
CA ASN A 164 5.64 10.42 7.08
C ASN A 164 7.11 10.41 6.63
N CYS A 165 8.02 10.58 7.59
CA CYS A 165 9.46 10.60 7.37
C CYS A 165 10.17 9.77 8.44
N SER A 166 11.28 9.13 8.07
CA SER A 166 12.09 8.28 8.96
C SER A 166 12.76 9.02 10.14
N LYS A 167 12.63 10.35 10.20
CA LYS A 167 13.23 11.26 11.19
C LYS A 167 12.21 12.26 11.72
#